data_AF-A0A9D8W4Q3-F1
#
_entry.id   AF-A0A9D8W4Q3-F1
#
_cell.length_a   1.000
_cell.length_b   1.000
_cell.length_c   1.000
_cell.angle_alpha   90.00
_cell.angle_beta   90.00
_cell.angle_gamma   90.00
#
_symmetry.space_group_name_H-M   'P 1'
#
loop_
_entity.id
_entity.type
_entity.pdbx_description
1 polymer ?
#
loop_
_entity_poly.entity_id
_entity_poly.type
_entity_poly.pdbx_seq_one_letter_code
_entity_poly.pdbx_strand_id
1 'polypeptide(L)'
;MFYLVLHTALLVLAAFILGAIVGCLLKRFLSGGPVYGAAATAGQTAGAETSEPESKKRRTPAESAAAAAAATVAARTQALEKEAENVVEEAEHAIADASHKVEDVVETIAADGPTMVEPHVMDDKAVEDALAALPADASNEDKANAVGTRPTGLDAPRGGSKDNLQRIKGIGKVNEGKLNDLGIYHFDQIAGWSASEARWVGTFLAFMGRIEREDWIGQASVLAEGGETDFAKRVDKGEVETSSRKKK
;
A
#
# COMPACT_ATOMS: atom_id res chain seq x y z
N MET A 1 -27.56 18.27 13.46
CA MET A 1 -28.19 17.08 14.06
C MET A 1 -28.59 16.06 12.98
N PHE A 2 -29.57 16.32 12.12
CA PHE A 2 -30.02 15.37 11.08
C PHE A 2 -28.93 14.89 10.11
N TYR A 3 -28.06 15.78 9.62
CA TYR A 3 -26.95 15.40 8.75
C TYR A 3 -25.91 14.50 9.43
N LEU A 4 -25.66 14.70 10.73
CA LEU A 4 -24.71 13.90 11.49
C LEU A 4 -25.26 12.48 11.70
N VAL A 5 -26.55 12.36 12.02
CA VAL A 5 -27.25 11.08 12.18
C VAL A 5 -27.34 10.32 10.86
N LEU A 6 -27.59 11.02 9.75
CA LEU A 6 -27.63 10.40 8.42
C LEU A 6 -26.23 9.91 7.98
N HIS A 7 -25.19 10.69 8.26
CA HIS A 7 -23.82 10.33 7.92
C HIS A 7 -23.33 9.11 8.72
N THR A 8 -23.59 9.06 10.03
CA THR A 8 -23.23 7.89 10.85
C THR A 8 -24.02 6.65 10.45
N ALA A 9 -25.32 6.79 10.12
CA ALA A 9 -26.11 5.68 9.59
C ALA A 9 -25.56 5.13 8.27
N LEU A 10 -25.10 6.01 7.36
CA LEU A 10 -24.50 5.61 6.08
C LEU A 10 -23.16 4.89 6.29
N LEU A 11 -22.32 5.36 7.20
CA LEU A 11 -21.05 4.71 7.54
C LEU A 11 -21.26 3.30 8.14
N VAL A 12 -22.24 3.14 9.03
CA VAL A 12 -22.59 1.83 9.61
C VAL A 12 -23.10 0.86 8.53
N LEU A 13 -23.93 1.35 7.61
CA LEU A 13 -24.46 0.55 6.50
C LEU A 13 -23.33 0.14 5.52
N ALA A 14 -22.41 1.05 5.20
CA ALA A 14 -21.26 0.77 4.35
C ALA A 14 -20.33 -0.29 4.98
N ALA A 15 -20.06 -0.19 6.29
CA ALA A 15 -19.26 -1.17 7.02
C ALA A 15 -19.90 -2.57 7.02
N PHE A 16 -21.23 -2.65 7.17
CA PHE A 16 -21.97 -3.91 7.12
C PHE A 16 -21.88 -4.58 5.73
N ILE A 17 -22.03 -3.81 4.66
CA ILE A 17 -21.93 -4.33 3.28
C ILE A 17 -20.51 -4.83 3.00
N LEU A 18 -19.48 -4.07 3.39
CA LEU A 18 -18.09 -4.50 3.25
C LEU A 18 -17.82 -5.79 4.03
N GLY A 19 -18.31 -5.91 5.26
CA GLY A 19 -18.21 -7.13 6.07
C GLY A 19 -18.90 -8.34 5.42
N ALA A 20 -20.08 -8.14 4.85
CA ALA A 20 -20.82 -9.21 4.15
C ALA A 20 -20.09 -9.67 2.88
N ILE A 21 -19.52 -8.76 2.09
CA ILE A 21 -18.76 -9.09 0.88
C ILE A 21 -17.49 -9.86 1.23
N VAL A 22 -16.73 -9.39 2.23
CA VAL A 22 -15.50 -10.07 2.70
C VAL A 22 -15.83 -11.45 3.28
N GLY A 23 -16.91 -11.57 4.05
CA GLY A 23 -17.39 -12.85 4.57
C GLY A 23 -17.81 -13.84 3.46
N CYS A 24 -18.51 -13.37 2.42
CA CYS A 24 -18.86 -14.18 1.26
C CYS A 24 -17.63 -14.62 0.45
N LEU A 25 -16.62 -13.75 0.30
CA LEU A 25 -15.38 -14.05 -0.41
C LEU A 25 -14.52 -15.06 0.37
N LEU A 26 -14.38 -14.89 1.68
CA LEU A 26 -13.67 -15.85 2.54
C LEU A 26 -14.35 -17.21 2.56
N LYS A 27 -15.68 -17.27 2.63
CA LYS A 27 -16.43 -18.53 2.55
C LYS A 27 -16.23 -19.23 1.20
N ARG A 28 -16.21 -18.47 0.09
CA ARG A 28 -15.98 -19.01 -1.26
C ARG A 28 -14.54 -19.50 -1.44
N PHE A 29 -13.57 -18.80 -0.85
CA PHE A 29 -12.16 -19.16 -0.91
C PHE A 29 -11.83 -20.39 -0.05
N LEU A 30 -12.45 -20.52 1.13
CA LEU A 30 -12.24 -21.66 2.03
C LEU A 30 -13.04 -22.91 1.64
N SER A 31 -14.10 -22.76 0.83
CA SER A 31 -14.94 -23.90 0.38
C SER A 31 -14.59 -24.41 -1.03
N GLY A 32 -13.54 -23.88 -1.66
CA GLY A 32 -13.14 -24.24 -3.03
C GLY A 32 -12.14 -25.39 -3.09
N GLY A 33 -12.62 -26.64 -2.96
CA GLY A 33 -11.86 -27.82 -3.40
C GLY A 33 -11.89 -27.99 -4.93
N PRO A 34 -10.90 -28.65 -5.55
CA PRO A 34 -10.79 -28.73 -7.00
C PRO A 34 -11.75 -29.78 -7.55
N VAL A 35 -12.67 -29.37 -8.44
CA VAL A 35 -13.39 -30.30 -9.31
C VAL A 35 -12.73 -30.28 -10.67
N TYR A 36 -11.78 -31.18 -10.87
CA TYR A 36 -11.45 -31.69 -12.19
C TYR A 36 -12.63 -32.53 -12.70
N GLY A 37 -13.06 -32.25 -13.93
CA GLY A 37 -14.19 -32.91 -14.56
C GLY A 37 -13.97 -34.39 -14.85
N ALA A 38 -15.06 -35.15 -14.75
CA ALA A 38 -15.23 -36.43 -15.43
C ALA A 38 -16.71 -36.60 -15.80
N ALA A 39 -16.93 -37.05 -17.02
CA ALA A 39 -18.22 -37.17 -17.70
C ALA A 39 -19.11 -38.30 -17.18
N ALA A 40 -20.44 -38.14 -17.26
CA ALA A 40 -21.41 -39.21 -17.58
C ALA A 40 -22.86 -38.67 -17.68
N THR A 41 -23.37 -38.68 -18.92
CA THR A 41 -24.72 -39.04 -19.41
C THR A 41 -25.98 -38.99 -18.52
N ALA A 42 -27.02 -38.40 -19.16
CA ALA A 42 -28.43 -38.80 -19.23
C ALA A 42 -29.40 -38.44 -18.10
N GLY A 43 -30.57 -37.91 -18.50
CA GLY A 43 -31.80 -37.94 -17.69
C GLY A 43 -32.64 -36.67 -17.79
N GLN A 44 -33.70 -36.73 -18.59
CA GLN A 44 -34.69 -35.70 -18.88
C GLN A 44 -35.92 -35.83 -17.94
N THR A 45 -36.78 -34.80 -17.93
CA THR A 45 -38.16 -34.69 -17.35
C THR A 45 -38.24 -34.34 -15.86
N ALA A 46 -39.26 -33.70 -15.29
CA ALA A 46 -40.36 -32.77 -15.65
C ALA A 46 -41.14 -32.50 -14.32
N GLY A 47 -41.90 -31.39 -14.22
CA GLY A 47 -42.93 -31.14 -13.18
C GLY A 47 -42.45 -30.25 -12.02
N ALA A 48 -42.89 -29.00 -11.80
CA ALA A 48 -44.24 -28.41 -11.64
C ALA A 48 -44.90 -28.72 -10.26
N GLU A 49 -45.49 -27.65 -9.70
CA GLU A 49 -46.53 -27.58 -8.65
C GLU A 49 -46.15 -27.30 -7.18
N THR A 50 -46.28 -26.00 -6.84
CA THR A 50 -47.17 -25.39 -5.83
C THR A 50 -47.97 -26.32 -4.89
N SER A 51 -47.87 -26.10 -3.57
CA SER A 51 -49.02 -25.75 -2.70
C SER A 51 -48.65 -25.73 -1.21
N GLU A 52 -48.84 -24.57 -0.59
CA GLU A 52 -49.25 -24.43 0.82
C GLU A 52 -50.72 -24.89 0.93
N PRO A 53 -51.20 -25.44 2.07
CA PRO A 53 -51.85 -24.55 3.06
C PRO A 53 -51.84 -25.00 4.55
N GLU A 54 -51.72 -24.00 5.43
CA GLU A 54 -52.58 -23.65 6.58
C GLU A 54 -52.86 -24.56 7.83
N SER A 55 -52.75 -23.89 9.00
CA SER A 55 -53.62 -23.93 10.21
C SER A 55 -53.42 -25.03 11.29
N LYS A 56 -53.08 -24.63 12.55
CA LYS A 56 -54.05 -24.35 13.67
C LYS A 56 -53.40 -24.20 15.07
N LYS A 57 -53.42 -22.96 15.59
CA LYS A 57 -53.82 -22.48 16.95
C LYS A 57 -53.64 -23.38 18.20
N ARG A 58 -52.83 -22.93 19.18
CA ARG A 58 -53.22 -22.95 20.62
C ARG A 58 -52.46 -21.92 21.47
N ARG A 59 -53.17 -21.40 22.46
CA ARG A 59 -52.91 -20.21 23.28
C ARG A 59 -51.91 -20.45 24.42
N THR A 60 -51.27 -19.37 24.85
CA THR A 60 -50.57 -19.18 26.14
C THR A 60 -51.50 -19.41 27.34
N PRO A 61 -50.94 -19.77 28.51
CA PRO A 61 -50.63 -18.78 29.57
C PRO A 61 -49.21 -18.96 30.15
N ALA A 62 -48.40 -17.91 30.22
CA ALA A 62 -48.14 -17.10 31.43
C ALA A 62 -47.21 -17.79 32.47
N GLU A 63 -46.08 -17.11 32.75
CA GLU A 63 -45.76 -16.72 34.14
C GLU A 63 -45.37 -17.83 35.14
N SER A 64 -44.17 -18.41 35.03
CA SER A 64 -43.50 -19.05 36.19
C SER A 64 -41.98 -19.31 36.06
N ALA A 65 -41.26 -18.81 35.04
CA ALA A 65 -39.84 -19.15 34.85
C ALA A 65 -38.90 -17.94 34.79
N ALA A 66 -39.32 -16.76 35.26
CA ALA A 66 -38.52 -15.53 35.21
C ALA A 66 -37.74 -15.21 36.49
N ALA A 67 -37.89 -15.98 37.58
CA ALA A 67 -37.33 -15.61 38.89
C ALA A 67 -36.04 -16.33 39.30
N ALA A 68 -35.54 -17.32 38.54
CA ALA A 68 -34.38 -18.13 38.97
C ALA A 68 -33.08 -17.87 38.19
N ALA A 69 -33.11 -17.14 37.07
CA ALA A 69 -31.93 -16.92 36.23
C ALA A 69 -31.15 -15.63 36.52
N ALA A 70 -31.71 -14.71 37.32
CA ALA A 70 -31.07 -13.42 37.63
C ALA A 70 -30.03 -13.50 38.78
N ALA A 71 -30.11 -14.51 39.65
CA ALA A 71 -29.21 -14.63 40.79
C ALA A 71 -27.85 -15.26 40.45
N THR A 72 -27.75 -16.05 39.37
CA THR A 72 -26.51 -16.74 38.99
C THR A 72 -25.57 -15.88 38.13
N VAL A 73 -26.10 -14.86 37.43
CA VAL A 73 -25.28 -13.95 36.61
C VAL A 73 -24.56 -12.93 37.49
N ALA A 74 -25.21 -12.38 38.51
CA ALA A 74 -24.62 -11.41 39.43
C ALA A 74 -23.43 -11.97 40.23
N ALA A 75 -23.45 -13.25 40.59
CA ALA A 75 -22.33 -13.90 41.28
C ALA A 75 -21.11 -14.15 40.37
N ARG A 76 -21.33 -14.30 39.06
CA ARG A 76 -20.25 -14.55 38.09
C ARG A 76 -19.58 -13.26 37.63
N THR A 77 -20.29 -12.13 37.63
CA THR A 77 -19.72 -10.81 37.33
C THR A 77 -18.77 -10.34 38.44
N GLN A 78 -19.13 -10.55 39.71
CA GLN A 78 -18.28 -10.18 40.85
C GLN A 78 -17.02 -11.04 41.02
N ALA A 79 -17.04 -12.28 40.49
CA ALA A 79 -15.87 -13.15 40.50
C ALA A 79 -14.82 -12.76 39.44
N LEU A 80 -15.26 -12.26 38.28
CA LEU A 80 -14.38 -11.87 37.17
C LEU A 80 -13.73 -10.49 37.37
N GLU A 81 -14.39 -9.57 38.08
CA GLU A 81 -13.81 -8.26 38.43
C GLU A 81 -12.66 -8.38 39.45
N LYS A 82 -12.76 -9.31 40.42
CA LYS A 82 -11.66 -9.61 41.35
C LYS A 82 -10.48 -10.34 40.71
N GLU A 83 -10.72 -11.08 39.65
CA GLU A 83 -9.67 -11.78 38.90
C GLU A 83 -8.91 -10.79 37.99
N ALA A 84 -9.60 -9.78 37.44
CA ALA A 84 -9.00 -8.71 36.64
C ALA A 84 -8.09 -7.76 37.45
N GLU A 85 -8.38 -7.51 38.73
CA GLU A 85 -7.56 -6.63 39.57
C GLU A 85 -6.21 -7.26 39.97
N ASN A 86 -6.16 -8.60 40.10
CA ASN A 86 -4.92 -9.32 40.44
C ASN A 86 -3.91 -9.39 39.26
N VAL A 87 -4.39 -9.35 38.02
CA VAL A 87 -3.52 -9.39 36.82
C VAL A 87 -2.83 -8.06 36.53
N VAL A 88 -3.36 -6.96 37.06
CA VAL A 88 -2.80 -5.61 36.85
C VAL A 88 -1.64 -5.34 37.82
N GLU A 89 -1.71 -5.83 39.05
CA GLU A 89 -0.60 -5.79 40.03
C GLU A 89 0.59 -6.66 39.59
N GLU A 90 0.35 -7.84 39.01
CA GLU A 90 1.42 -8.73 38.52
C GLU A 90 2.12 -8.16 37.26
N ALA A 91 1.42 -7.34 36.47
CA ALA A 91 1.99 -6.64 35.32
C ALA A 91 2.82 -5.40 35.71
N GLU A 92 2.48 -4.70 36.81
CA GLU A 92 3.28 -3.56 37.30
C GLU A 92 4.57 -4.00 38.00
N HIS A 93 4.62 -5.18 38.62
CA HIS A 93 5.87 -5.70 39.19
C HIS A 93 6.85 -6.22 38.12
N ALA A 94 6.34 -6.69 36.98
CA ALA A 94 7.16 -7.17 35.86
C ALA A 94 7.85 -6.06 35.06
N ILE A 95 7.25 -4.86 35.00
CA ILE A 95 7.87 -3.68 34.36
C ILE A 95 8.98 -3.02 35.21
N ALA A 96 9.10 -3.37 36.49
CA ALA A 96 10.21 -2.92 37.34
C ALA A 96 11.50 -3.76 37.13
N ASP A 97 11.38 -5.05 36.79
CA ASP A 97 12.54 -5.92 36.50
C ASP A 97 13.14 -5.66 35.10
N ALA A 98 12.29 -5.28 34.13
CA ALA A 98 12.72 -4.94 32.77
C ALA A 98 13.49 -3.60 32.68
N SER A 99 13.38 -2.72 33.68
CA SER A 99 14.07 -1.44 33.69
C SER A 99 15.50 -1.50 34.23
N HIS A 100 15.93 -2.61 34.86
CA HIS A 100 17.32 -2.75 35.35
C HIS A 100 18.27 -3.43 34.34
N LYS A 101 17.82 -3.64 33.09
CA LYS A 101 18.61 -4.31 32.05
C LYS A 101 18.84 -3.46 30.79
N VAL A 102 18.39 -2.21 30.80
CA VAL A 102 18.55 -1.26 29.69
C VAL A 102 19.78 -0.35 29.82
N GLU A 103 20.48 -0.36 30.96
CA GLU A 103 21.70 0.44 31.16
C GLU A 103 23.01 -0.33 30.84
N ASP A 104 22.99 -1.66 30.76
CA ASP A 104 24.19 -2.48 30.45
C ASP A 104 24.35 -2.79 28.95
N VAL A 105 23.33 -2.53 28.12
CA VAL A 105 23.41 -2.74 26.67
C VAL A 105 23.94 -1.49 25.93
N VAL A 106 23.93 -0.32 26.56
CA VAL A 106 24.35 0.94 25.91
C VAL A 106 25.87 1.04 25.74
N GLU A 107 26.67 0.22 26.42
CA GLU A 107 28.14 0.24 26.29
C GLU A 107 28.73 -0.84 25.35
N THR A 108 27.92 -1.77 24.81
CA THR A 108 28.42 -2.88 23.95
C THR A 108 27.87 -2.90 22.51
N ILE A 109 27.23 -1.83 22.04
CA ILE A 109 26.86 -1.62 20.61
C ILE A 109 27.65 -0.48 19.95
N ALA A 110 28.76 -0.07 20.56
CA ALA A 110 29.70 0.92 20.00
C ALA A 110 30.87 0.29 19.21
N ALA A 111 30.78 -0.97 18.78
CA ALA A 111 31.90 -1.64 18.11
C ALA A 111 31.57 -2.45 16.84
N ASP A 112 30.31 -2.53 16.41
CA ASP A 112 29.99 -3.12 15.09
C ASP A 112 28.61 -2.63 14.60
N GLY A 113 28.56 -1.36 14.17
CA GLY A 113 27.39 -0.88 13.43
C GLY A 113 27.35 -1.55 12.06
N PRO A 114 26.17 -1.94 11.53
CA PRO A 114 26.07 -2.33 10.14
C PRO A 114 26.59 -1.13 9.34
N THR A 115 27.68 -1.37 8.62
CA THR A 115 28.28 -0.39 7.73
C THR A 115 27.15 0.11 6.84
N MET A 116 26.76 1.37 7.04
CA MET A 116 26.04 2.12 6.04
C MET A 116 26.90 1.99 4.79
N VAL A 117 26.47 1.13 3.87
CA VAL A 117 27.14 0.94 2.60
C VAL A 117 27.16 2.34 2.02
N GLU A 118 28.34 2.96 1.97
CA GLU A 118 28.49 4.24 1.31
C GLU A 118 27.82 4.08 -0.05
N PRO A 119 26.89 4.97 -0.42
CA PRO A 119 26.38 4.93 -1.77
C PRO A 119 27.64 5.01 -2.64
N HIS A 120 27.85 4.02 -3.51
CA HIS A 120 28.91 4.05 -4.51
C HIS A 120 28.61 5.20 -5.48
N VAL A 121 28.75 6.42 -5.00
CA VAL A 121 28.78 7.64 -5.76
C VAL A 121 30.20 7.61 -6.32
N MET A 122 30.34 7.18 -7.58
CA MET A 122 31.56 7.50 -8.32
C MET A 122 31.87 8.97 -8.07
N ASP A 123 33.10 9.27 -7.67
CA ASP A 123 33.53 10.65 -7.51
C ASP A 123 33.37 11.40 -8.84
N ASP A 124 33.10 12.71 -8.76
CA ASP A 124 32.78 13.52 -9.94
C ASP A 124 33.89 13.43 -11.01
N LYS A 125 35.15 13.28 -10.58
CA LYS A 125 36.29 13.11 -11.48
C LYS A 125 36.24 11.78 -12.22
N ALA A 126 35.90 10.68 -11.56
CA ALA A 126 35.74 9.38 -12.20
C ALA A 126 34.60 9.38 -13.23
N VAL A 127 33.52 10.14 -12.98
CA VAL A 127 32.42 10.32 -13.95
C VAL A 127 32.92 11.08 -15.18
N GLU A 128 33.66 12.16 -14.99
CA GLU A 128 34.26 12.94 -16.10
C GLU A 128 35.24 12.11 -16.92
N ASP A 129 36.15 11.40 -16.27
CA ASP A 129 37.15 10.55 -16.93
C ASP A 129 36.46 9.42 -17.73
N ALA A 130 35.40 8.80 -17.19
CA ALA A 130 34.63 7.79 -17.90
C ALA A 130 33.91 8.34 -19.15
N LEU A 131 33.35 9.55 -19.06
CA LEU A 131 32.71 10.20 -20.20
C LEU A 131 33.71 10.67 -21.26
N ALA A 132 34.91 11.11 -20.84
CA ALA A 132 35.98 11.54 -21.74
C ALA A 132 36.63 10.38 -22.50
N ALA A 133 36.59 9.17 -21.96
CA ALA A 133 37.12 7.97 -22.60
C ALA A 133 36.23 7.43 -23.73
N LEU A 134 34.96 7.87 -23.80
CA LEU A 134 34.01 7.43 -24.83
C LEU A 134 34.27 8.13 -26.18
N PRO A 135 33.92 7.46 -27.30
CA PRO A 135 34.01 8.08 -28.61
C PRO A 135 33.05 9.27 -28.72
N ALA A 136 33.42 10.26 -29.56
CA ALA A 136 32.67 11.52 -29.67
C ALA A 136 31.22 11.33 -30.15
N ASP A 137 30.95 10.27 -30.90
CA ASP A 137 29.64 9.87 -31.41
C ASP A 137 28.88 8.89 -30.49
N ALA A 138 29.38 8.62 -29.28
CA ALA A 138 28.69 7.78 -28.31
C ALA A 138 27.27 8.28 -28.02
N SER A 139 26.31 7.36 -28.02
CA SER A 139 24.92 7.67 -27.71
C SER A 139 24.75 8.08 -26.24
N ASN A 140 23.61 8.69 -25.89
CA ASN A 140 23.32 9.00 -24.49
C ASN A 140 23.20 7.74 -23.63
N GLU A 141 22.79 6.62 -24.23
CA GLU A 141 22.71 5.34 -23.54
C GLU A 141 24.11 4.78 -23.25
N ASP A 142 25.04 4.85 -24.20
CA ASP A 142 26.44 4.46 -23.98
C ASP A 142 27.09 5.29 -22.88
N LYS A 143 26.83 6.62 -22.89
CA LYS A 143 27.28 7.54 -21.84
C LYS A 143 26.69 7.18 -20.49
N ALA A 144 25.39 6.86 -20.44
CA ALA A 144 24.72 6.47 -19.21
C ALA A 144 25.29 5.16 -18.64
N ASN A 145 25.51 4.15 -19.50
CA ASN A 145 26.09 2.87 -19.13
C ASN A 145 27.52 2.98 -18.57
N ALA A 146 28.27 4.03 -18.96
CA ALA A 146 29.63 4.26 -18.45
C ALA A 146 29.66 4.82 -17.02
N VAL A 147 28.58 5.47 -16.55
CA VAL A 147 28.59 6.26 -15.31
C VAL A 147 27.60 5.77 -14.26
N GLY A 148 26.68 4.88 -14.61
CA GLY A 148 25.67 4.38 -13.70
C GLY A 148 25.01 3.09 -14.15
N THR A 149 23.98 2.69 -13.42
CA THR A 149 23.25 1.45 -13.63
C THR A 149 21.88 1.73 -14.24
N ARG A 150 21.52 1.04 -15.32
CA ARG A 150 20.18 1.18 -15.91
C ARG A 150 19.12 0.68 -14.92
N PRO A 151 18.07 1.46 -14.62
CA PRO A 151 16.99 1.01 -13.75
C PRO A 151 16.14 -0.07 -14.43
N THR A 152 15.50 -0.89 -13.60
CA THR A 152 14.58 -1.92 -14.10
C THR A 152 13.28 -1.29 -14.60
N GLY A 153 12.99 -1.49 -15.89
CA GLY A 153 11.75 -1.07 -16.53
C GLY A 153 10.67 -2.14 -16.52
N LEU A 154 9.42 -1.73 -16.74
CA LEU A 154 8.28 -2.60 -17.01
C LEU A 154 7.98 -2.62 -18.51
N ASP A 155 7.46 -3.74 -19.02
CA ASP A 155 7.01 -3.80 -20.42
C ASP A 155 5.75 -2.95 -20.67
N ALA A 156 4.91 -2.83 -19.65
CA ALA A 156 3.66 -2.09 -19.70
C ALA A 156 3.29 -1.53 -18.31
N PRO A 157 2.48 -0.46 -18.25
CA PRO A 157 2.00 0.05 -16.97
C PRO A 157 1.15 -0.99 -16.24
N ARG A 158 1.47 -1.22 -14.96
CA ARG A 158 0.63 -2.01 -14.04
C ARG A 158 -0.82 -1.51 -14.07
N GLY A 159 -1.77 -2.45 -14.22
CA GLY A 159 -3.20 -2.12 -14.31
C GLY A 159 -3.61 -1.37 -15.58
N GLY A 160 -2.74 -1.27 -16.60
CA GLY A 160 -3.04 -0.61 -17.86
C GLY A 160 -3.07 0.93 -17.79
N SER A 161 -2.74 1.51 -16.64
CA SER A 161 -2.71 2.96 -16.41
C SER A 161 -1.37 3.37 -15.82
N LYS A 162 -0.80 4.47 -16.32
CA LYS A 162 0.44 5.03 -15.81
C LYS A 162 0.17 6.26 -14.94
N ASP A 163 1.11 6.55 -14.05
CA ASP A 163 1.11 7.80 -13.33
C ASP A 163 1.44 8.97 -14.26
N ASN A 164 0.99 10.17 -13.87
CA ASN A 164 1.40 11.41 -14.53
C ASN A 164 2.75 11.85 -13.96
N LEU A 165 3.85 11.40 -14.57
CA LEU A 165 5.21 11.71 -14.11
C LEU A 165 5.50 13.22 -14.16
N GLN A 166 4.73 13.99 -14.93
CA GLN A 166 4.84 15.46 -14.97
C GLN A 166 4.47 16.14 -13.64
N ARG A 167 3.89 15.41 -12.69
CA ARG A 167 3.66 15.89 -11.31
C ARG A 167 4.97 16.03 -10.52
N ILE A 168 6.09 15.51 -11.02
CA ILE A 168 7.43 15.73 -10.48
C ILE A 168 8.07 16.93 -11.19
N LYS A 169 8.56 17.89 -10.39
CA LYS A 169 9.23 19.09 -10.92
C LYS A 169 10.45 18.71 -11.76
N GLY A 170 10.48 19.20 -13.00
CA GLY A 170 11.57 18.95 -13.95
C GLY A 170 11.28 17.82 -14.94
N ILE A 171 10.21 17.03 -14.73
CA ILE A 171 9.71 16.09 -15.73
C ILE A 171 8.70 16.80 -16.63
N GLY A 172 9.12 17.16 -17.84
CA GLY A 172 8.22 17.61 -18.90
C GLY A 172 7.72 16.46 -19.77
N LYS A 173 6.74 16.74 -20.64
CA LYS A 173 6.15 15.75 -21.57
C LYS A 173 7.17 14.93 -22.37
N VAL A 174 8.26 15.56 -22.81
CA VAL A 174 9.32 14.87 -23.57
C VAL A 174 10.06 13.86 -22.70
N ASN A 175 10.39 14.24 -21.46
CA ASN A 175 11.11 13.37 -20.52
C ASN A 175 10.21 12.25 -20.03
N GLU A 176 8.95 12.56 -19.72
CA GLU A 176 7.94 11.54 -19.43
C GLU A 176 7.84 10.53 -20.58
N GLY A 177 7.81 10.96 -21.84
CA GLY A 177 7.84 10.06 -23.00
C GLY A 177 9.03 9.10 -22.96
N LYS A 178 10.25 9.64 -22.85
CA LYS A 178 11.48 8.84 -22.76
C LYS A 178 11.50 7.88 -21.56
N LEU A 179 10.98 8.31 -20.41
CA LEU A 179 10.86 7.47 -19.22
C LEU A 179 9.89 6.31 -19.44
N ASN A 180 8.75 6.58 -20.08
CA ASN A 180 7.79 5.53 -20.45
C ASN A 180 8.41 4.53 -21.45
N ASP A 181 9.19 5.01 -22.43
CA ASP A 181 9.92 4.15 -23.37
C ASP A 181 10.96 3.25 -22.67
N LEU A 182 11.50 3.71 -21.53
CA LEU A 182 12.35 2.90 -20.64
C LEU A 182 11.57 1.95 -19.73
N GLY A 183 10.23 1.94 -19.78
CA GLY A 183 9.40 1.13 -18.92
C GLY A 183 9.15 1.75 -17.53
N ILE A 184 9.41 3.04 -17.36
CA ILE A 184 9.16 3.79 -16.13
C ILE A 184 7.82 4.50 -16.27
N TYR A 185 6.80 3.96 -15.60
CA TYR A 185 5.41 4.40 -15.70
C TYR A 185 4.86 4.97 -14.39
N HIS A 186 5.47 4.64 -13.26
CA HIS A 186 4.91 4.88 -11.93
C HIS A 186 5.88 5.61 -11.01
N PHE A 187 5.33 6.32 -10.02
CA PHE A 187 6.13 7.09 -9.05
C PHE A 187 7.03 6.20 -8.17
N ASP A 188 6.56 5.02 -7.76
CA ASP A 188 7.34 4.06 -6.95
C ASP A 188 8.62 3.61 -7.65
N GLN A 189 8.61 3.49 -8.98
CA GLN A 189 9.81 3.13 -9.74
C GLN A 189 10.89 4.21 -9.61
N ILE A 190 10.50 5.48 -9.63
CA ILE A 190 11.42 6.62 -9.48
C ILE A 190 11.84 6.78 -8.02
N ALA A 191 10.91 6.59 -7.08
CA ALA A 191 11.18 6.64 -5.64
C ALA A 191 12.17 5.56 -5.20
N GLY A 192 12.20 4.42 -5.89
CA GLY A 192 13.11 3.30 -5.63
C GLY A 192 14.50 3.43 -6.26
N TRP A 193 14.80 4.51 -6.99
CA TRP A 193 16.11 4.66 -7.63
C TRP A 193 17.23 4.84 -6.63
N SER A 194 18.32 4.10 -6.84
CA SER A 194 19.63 4.39 -6.26
C SER A 194 20.27 5.62 -6.90
N ALA A 195 21.31 6.16 -6.27
CA ALA A 195 22.12 7.24 -6.85
C ALA A 195 22.75 6.85 -8.20
N SER A 196 23.11 5.56 -8.38
CA SER A 196 23.65 5.05 -9.65
C SER A 196 22.59 5.07 -10.75
N GLU A 197 21.35 4.68 -10.45
CA GLU A 197 20.24 4.69 -11.39
C GLU A 197 19.79 6.12 -11.73
N ALA A 198 19.71 7.00 -10.73
CA ALA A 198 19.47 8.42 -10.93
C ALA A 198 20.50 9.02 -11.90
N ARG A 199 21.79 8.74 -11.69
CA ARG A 199 22.84 9.22 -12.58
C ARG A 199 22.73 8.64 -13.99
N TRP A 200 22.45 7.34 -14.12
CA TRP A 200 22.23 6.71 -15.42
C TRP A 200 21.09 7.39 -16.17
N VAL A 201 19.93 7.57 -15.52
CA VAL A 201 18.76 8.21 -16.15
C VAL A 201 19.05 9.67 -16.48
N GLY A 202 19.71 10.41 -15.58
CA GLY A 202 20.07 11.81 -15.81
C GLY A 202 21.00 11.97 -17.02
N THR A 203 21.93 11.03 -17.21
CA THR A 203 22.84 10.98 -18.36
C THR A 203 22.12 10.58 -19.64
N PHE A 204 21.27 9.54 -19.58
CA PHE A 204 20.45 9.08 -20.70
C PHE A 204 19.54 10.19 -21.25
N LEU A 205 18.96 10.99 -20.35
CA LEU A 205 18.10 12.10 -20.70
C LEU A 205 18.87 13.38 -21.10
N ALA A 206 20.21 13.35 -21.08
CA ALA A 206 21.13 14.44 -21.39
C ALA A 206 21.04 15.67 -20.45
N PHE A 207 20.80 15.44 -19.16
CA PHE A 207 20.79 16.50 -18.14
C PHE A 207 21.30 16.04 -16.77
N MET A 208 22.55 15.61 -16.73
CA MET A 208 23.21 15.18 -15.49
C MET A 208 22.98 16.15 -14.32
N GLY A 209 22.68 15.57 -13.15
CA GLY A 209 22.44 16.31 -11.90
C GLY A 209 21.04 16.92 -11.75
N ARG A 210 20.15 16.89 -12.75
CA ARG A 210 18.80 17.48 -12.59
C ARG A 210 17.92 16.67 -11.65
N ILE A 211 18.07 15.35 -11.64
CA ILE A 211 17.26 14.44 -10.83
C ILE A 211 17.47 14.73 -9.34
N GLU A 212 18.71 15.03 -8.98
CA GLU A 212 19.15 15.34 -7.62
C GLU A 212 18.83 16.79 -7.24
N ARG A 213 19.15 17.77 -8.09
CA ARG A 213 18.85 19.19 -7.81
C ARG A 213 17.37 19.48 -7.66
N GLU A 214 16.54 18.76 -8.42
CA GLU A 214 15.09 18.91 -8.36
C GLU A 214 14.45 17.87 -7.43
N ASP A 215 15.23 17.02 -6.75
CA ASP A 215 14.73 15.98 -5.83
C ASP A 215 13.58 15.14 -6.44
N TRP A 216 13.84 14.50 -7.59
CA TRP A 216 12.82 13.67 -8.24
C TRP A 216 12.45 12.46 -7.39
N ILE A 217 13.44 11.85 -6.73
CA ILE A 217 13.24 10.66 -5.90
C ILE A 217 12.35 11.02 -4.70
N GLY A 218 12.65 12.11 -3.98
CA GLY A 218 11.85 12.55 -2.84
C GLY A 218 10.42 12.95 -3.24
N GLN A 219 10.26 13.71 -4.33
CA GLN A 219 8.92 14.04 -4.85
C GLN A 219 8.15 12.79 -5.29
N ALA A 220 8.81 11.84 -5.96
CA ALA A 220 8.19 10.59 -6.38
C ALA A 220 7.75 9.75 -5.17
N SER A 221 8.55 9.71 -4.12
CA SER A 221 8.21 9.01 -2.86
C SER A 221 6.91 9.55 -2.27
N VAL A 222 6.80 10.88 -2.13
CA VAL A 222 5.57 11.53 -1.62
C VAL A 222 4.37 11.19 -2.50
N LEU A 223 4.52 11.21 -3.82
CA LEU A 223 3.42 10.92 -4.75
C LEU A 223 3.04 9.44 -4.77
N ALA A 224 4.00 8.53 -4.63
CA ALA A 224 3.77 7.08 -4.56
C ALA A 224 3.01 6.68 -3.29
N GLU A 225 3.22 7.39 -2.19
CA GLU A 225 2.47 7.22 -0.93
C GLU A 225 1.07 7.87 -0.97
N GLY A 226 0.69 8.49 -2.09
CA GLY A 226 -0.59 9.20 -2.25
C GLY A 226 -0.62 10.61 -1.67
N GLY A 227 0.55 11.17 -1.34
CA GLY A 227 0.71 12.56 -0.94
C GLY A 227 0.62 13.54 -2.11
N GLU A 228 0.75 14.82 -1.79
CA GLU A 228 0.68 15.93 -2.76
C GLU A 228 1.81 16.93 -2.53
N THR A 229 2.53 17.28 -3.59
CA THR A 229 3.50 18.39 -3.56
C THR A 229 2.82 19.68 -4.05
N ASP A 230 3.30 20.84 -3.62
CA ASP A 230 2.74 22.11 -4.12
C ASP A 230 2.92 22.27 -5.63
N PHE A 231 3.97 21.66 -6.20
CA PHE A 231 4.14 21.60 -7.65
C PHE A 231 3.08 20.70 -8.31
N ALA A 232 2.85 19.49 -7.78
CA ALA A 232 1.83 18.57 -8.29
C ALA A 232 0.43 19.23 -8.31
N LYS A 233 0.05 19.89 -7.21
CA LYS A 233 -1.23 20.65 -7.13
C LYS A 233 -1.37 21.68 -8.24
N ARG A 234 -0.29 22.37 -8.63
CA ARG A 234 -0.29 23.36 -9.71
C ARG A 234 -0.36 22.70 -11.08
N VAL A 235 0.32 21.58 -11.27
CA VAL A 235 0.24 20.77 -12.50
C VAL A 235 -1.20 20.33 -12.74
N ASP A 236 -1.86 19.81 -11.69
CA ASP A 236 -3.24 19.32 -11.75
C ASP A 236 -4.25 20.45 -12.01
N LYS A 237 -3.97 21.67 -11.54
CA LYS A 237 -4.73 22.88 -11.90
C LYS A 237 -4.43 23.44 -13.29
N GLY A 238 -3.43 22.91 -14.00
CA GLY A 238 -3.00 23.44 -15.29
C GLY A 238 -2.21 24.75 -15.22
N GLU A 239 -1.70 25.11 -14.04
CA GLU A 239 -0.95 26.36 -13.78
C GLU A 239 0.54 26.26 -14.16
N VAL A 240 0.97 25.11 -14.69
CA VAL A 240 2.34 24.88 -15.15
C VAL A 240 2.31 24.71 -16.66
N GLU A 241 3.16 25.45 -17.37
CA GLU A 241 3.20 25.43 -18.84
C GLU A 241 3.39 24.00 -19.40
N THR A 242 4.19 23.18 -18.69
CA THR A 242 4.46 21.79 -19.04
C THR A 242 3.21 20.90 -19.01
N SER A 243 2.20 21.23 -18.19
CA SER A 243 0.94 20.46 -18.08
C SER A 243 -0.16 20.95 -19.02
N SER A 244 0.01 22.13 -19.64
CA SER A 244 -0.99 22.71 -20.54
C SER A 244 -1.05 21.94 -21.87
N ARG A 245 -2.01 21.00 -21.97
CA ARG A 245 -2.37 20.38 -23.25
C ARG A 245 -3.11 21.44 -24.08
N LYS A 246 -2.38 22.32 -24.76
CA LYS A 246 -2.94 23.37 -25.63
C LYS A 246 -3.93 22.73 -26.61
N LYS A 247 -5.23 22.88 -26.36
CA LYS A 247 -6.28 22.47 -27.31
C LYS A 247 -6.13 23.41 -28.51
N LYS A 248 -5.72 22.83 -29.63
CA LYS A 248 -5.71 23.49 -30.94
C LYS A 248 -7.09 23.32 -31.57
#